data_AF-A0A967Z122-F1
#
_entry.id   AF-A0A967Z122-F1
#
_cell.length_a   1.000
_cell.length_b   1.000
_cell.length_c   1.000
_cell.angle_alpha   90.00
_cell.angle_beta   90.00
_cell.angle_gamma   90.00
#
_symmetry.space_group_name_H-M   'P 1'
#
loop_
_entity.id
_entity.type
_entity.pdbx_description
1 polymer ?
#
loop_
_entity_poly.entity_id
_entity_poly.type
_entity_poly.pdbx_seq_one_letter_code
_entity_poly.pdbx_strand_id
1 'polypeptide(L)'
;MFERILIRLREKVRKNEYVVTAHARKEMNDEDLSVFDLESGILTGEILERQKDRVTAEWKYRVKGKTIAGDEIELIAKFSPTGKLVIITVYEP
;
A
#
# COMPACT_ATOMS: atom_id res chain seq x y z
N MET A 1 -12.34 -1.97 12.10
CA MET A 1 -11.87 -3.38 12.19
C MET A 1 -10.37 -3.54 11.98
N PHE A 2 -9.72 -2.76 11.10
CA PHE A 2 -8.30 -2.95 10.74
C PHE A 2 -7.30 -1.99 11.40
N GLU A 3 -7.69 -1.25 12.45
CA GLU A 3 -6.86 -0.20 13.07
C GLU A 3 -5.45 -0.65 13.42
N ARG A 4 -5.29 -1.81 14.06
CA ARG A 4 -3.97 -2.36 14.41
C ARG A 4 -3.10 -2.62 13.17
N ILE A 5 -3.68 -3.07 12.08
CA ILE A 5 -2.96 -3.31 10.82
C ILE A 5 -2.59 -1.98 10.18
N LEU A 6 -3.52 -1.03 10.12
CA LEU A 6 -3.29 0.29 9.56
C LEU A 6 -2.16 1.03 10.30
N ILE A 7 -2.14 0.96 11.63
CA ILE A 7 -1.03 1.50 12.44
C ILE A 7 0.30 0.87 12.00
N ARG A 8 0.36 -0.45 11.85
CA ARG A 8 1.58 -1.14 11.40
C ARG A 8 2.00 -0.76 9.98
N LEU A 9 1.06 -0.59 9.04
CA LEU A 9 1.36 -0.12 7.68
C LEU A 9 2.02 1.27 7.74
N ARG A 10 1.41 2.20 8.49
CA ARG A 10 1.93 3.56 8.67
C ARG A 10 3.29 3.59 9.34
N GLU A 11 3.53 2.73 10.34
CA GLU A 11 4.86 2.58 10.96
C GLU A 11 5.92 2.12 9.96
N LYS A 12 5.60 1.15 9.09
CA LYS A 12 6.54 0.68 8.06
C LYS A 12 6.89 1.75 7.05
N VAL A 13 5.91 2.56 6.63
CA VAL A 13 6.16 3.72 5.77
C VAL A 13 7.06 4.74 6.46
N ARG A 14 6.73 5.17 7.68
CA ARG A 14 7.51 6.17 8.43
C ARG A 14 8.96 5.77 8.70
N LYS A 15 9.24 4.46 8.76
CA LYS A 15 10.59 3.91 8.97
C LYS A 15 11.32 3.54 7.68
N ASN A 16 10.72 3.80 6.51
CA ASN A 16 11.23 3.32 5.21
C ASN A 16 11.45 1.79 5.17
N GLU A 17 10.63 1.05 5.93
CA GLU A 17 10.66 -0.42 6.02
C GLU A 17 9.68 -1.07 5.03
N TYR A 18 9.66 -0.54 3.80
CA TYR A 18 8.82 -1.03 2.72
C TYR A 18 9.62 -1.22 1.43
N VAL A 19 9.06 -2.00 0.51
CA VAL A 19 9.58 -2.18 -0.85
C VAL A 19 8.45 -2.02 -1.84
N VAL A 20 8.77 -1.44 -2.99
CA VAL A 20 7.85 -1.31 -4.14
C VAL A 20 8.21 -2.40 -5.14
N THR A 21 7.25 -3.24 -5.50
CA THR A 21 7.48 -4.28 -6.52
C THR A 21 7.69 -3.66 -7.90
N ALA A 22 8.29 -4.42 -8.83
CA ALA A 22 8.48 -3.96 -10.20
C ALA A 22 7.15 -3.63 -10.90
N HIS A 23 6.08 -4.38 -10.60
CA HIS A 23 4.73 -4.11 -11.08
C HIS A 23 4.20 -2.79 -10.53
N ALA A 24 4.18 -2.60 -9.19
CA ALA A 24 3.77 -1.33 -8.60
C ALA A 24 4.57 -0.13 -9.13
N ARG A 25 5.88 -0.28 -9.34
CA ARG A 25 6.71 0.79 -9.91
C ARG A 25 6.27 1.15 -11.33
N LYS A 26 5.89 0.15 -12.13
CA LYS A 26 5.39 0.38 -13.49
C LYS A 26 4.06 1.13 -13.44
N GLU A 27 3.09 0.66 -12.65
CA GLU A 27 1.78 1.34 -12.53
C GLU A 27 1.94 2.78 -12.05
N MET A 28 2.79 3.01 -11.04
CA MET A 28 3.10 4.37 -10.58
C MET A 28 3.66 5.27 -11.68
N ASN A 29 4.52 4.75 -12.55
CA ASN A 29 5.05 5.53 -13.67
C ASN A 29 3.99 5.76 -14.76
N ASP A 30 3.13 4.77 -15.01
CA ASP A 30 2.07 4.85 -16.01
C ASP A 30 0.97 5.84 -15.58
N GLU A 31 0.79 6.06 -14.28
CA GLU A 31 -0.17 7.01 -13.68
C GLU A 31 0.48 8.29 -13.10
N ASP A 32 1.75 8.58 -13.42
CA ASP A 32 2.47 9.76 -12.92
C ASP A 32 2.50 9.93 -11.36
N LEU A 33 2.39 8.82 -10.62
CA LEU A 33 2.41 8.79 -9.17
C LEU A 33 3.84 8.71 -8.61
N SER A 34 4.16 9.62 -7.69
CA SER A 34 5.45 9.60 -7.00
C SER A 34 5.46 8.63 -5.81
N VAL A 35 6.65 8.33 -5.28
CA VAL A 35 6.76 7.59 -4.02
C VAL A 35 6.07 8.31 -2.87
N PHE A 36 6.03 9.64 -2.90
CA PHE A 36 5.39 10.42 -1.85
C PHE A 36 3.86 10.34 -1.91
N ASP A 37 3.29 10.16 -3.10
CA ASP A 37 1.84 9.92 -3.25
C ASP A 37 1.46 8.57 -2.68
N LEU A 38 2.25 7.53 -2.98
CA LEU A 38 2.13 6.21 -2.36
C LEU A 38 2.19 6.29 -0.82
N GLU A 39 3.18 6.99 -0.27
CA GLU A 39 3.34 7.15 1.17
C GLU A 39 2.16 7.93 1.78
N SER A 40 1.74 9.02 1.14
CA SER A 40 0.57 9.81 1.53
C SER A 40 -0.69 8.95 1.55
N GLY A 41 -0.89 8.09 0.54
CA GLY A 41 -2.01 7.17 0.45
C GLY A 41 -2.11 6.25 1.66
N ILE A 42 -0.98 5.70 2.12
CA ILE A 42 -0.96 4.82 3.31
C ILE A 42 -1.13 5.62 4.60
N LEU A 43 -0.52 6.80 4.70
CA LEU A 43 -0.54 7.63 5.91
C LEU A 43 -1.91 8.27 6.16
N THR A 44 -2.64 8.63 5.11
CA THR A 44 -3.97 9.26 5.17
C THR A 44 -5.11 8.26 5.04
N GLY A 45 -4.84 7.10 4.44
CA GLY A 45 -5.87 6.16 4.03
C GLY A 45 -6.42 5.26 5.12
N GLU A 46 -7.39 4.44 4.70
CA GLU A 46 -8.03 3.38 5.47
C GLU A 46 -8.00 2.04 4.72
N ILE A 47 -8.07 0.94 5.46
CA ILE A 47 -8.14 -0.39 4.85
C ILE A 47 -9.60 -0.70 4.55
N LEU A 48 -9.92 -0.84 3.26
CA LEU A 48 -11.25 -1.21 2.79
C LEU A 48 -11.53 -2.69 3.07
N GLU A 49 -10.57 -3.55 2.75
CA GLU A 49 -10.72 -4.99 2.89
C GLU A 49 -9.38 -5.71 3.04
N ARG A 50 -9.46 -7.00 3.41
CA ARG A 50 -8.35 -7.94 3.35
C ARG A 50 -8.68 -9.08 2.40
N GLN A 51 -7.70 -9.48 1.60
CA GLN A 51 -7.83 -10.56 0.63
C GLN A 51 -6.81 -11.65 0.97
N LYS A 52 -7.23 -12.93 0.98
CA LYS A 52 -6.32 -14.05 1.16
C LYS A 52 -5.86 -14.54 -0.21
N ASP A 53 -4.56 -14.50 -0.45
CA ASP A 53 -3.98 -15.07 -1.66
C ASP A 53 -4.18 -16.60 -1.66
N ARG A 54 -4.73 -17.14 -2.74
CA ARG A 54 -5.09 -18.57 -2.80
C ARG A 54 -3.88 -19.49 -2.95
N VAL A 55 -2.77 -18.99 -3.49
CA VAL A 55 -1.57 -19.79 -3.79
C VAL A 55 -0.61 -19.74 -2.60
N THR A 56 -0.38 -18.55 -2.07
CA THR A 56 0.62 -18.31 -1.00
C THR A 56 0.00 -18.32 0.40
N ALA A 57 -1.34 -18.28 0.51
CA ALA A 57 -2.08 -18.10 1.76
C ALA A 57 -1.79 -16.78 2.51
N GLU A 58 -1.04 -15.86 1.89
CA GLU A 58 -0.70 -14.56 2.46
C GLU A 58 -1.89 -13.59 2.44
N TRP A 59 -1.95 -12.71 3.44
CA TRP A 59 -2.94 -11.64 3.50
C TRP A 59 -2.46 -10.41 2.74
N LYS A 60 -3.30 -9.91 1.86
CA LYS A 60 -3.18 -8.62 1.19
C LYS A 60 -4.23 -7.66 1.76
N TYR A 61 -3.93 -6.38 1.77
CA TYR A 61 -4.80 -5.33 2.26
C TYR A 61 -4.98 -4.30 1.17
N ARG A 62 -6.23 -3.98 0.87
CA ARG A 62 -6.60 -2.91 -0.05
C ARG A 62 -6.79 -1.64 0.77
N VAL A 63 -5.99 -0.62 0.49
CA VAL A 63 -5.96 0.65 1.19
C VAL A 63 -6.48 1.72 0.24
N LYS A 64 -7.44 2.53 0.68
CA LYS A 64 -7.87 3.74 -0.04
C LYS A 64 -7.37 4.95 0.71
N GLY A 65 -6.67 5.84 0.02
CA GLY A 65 -6.08 7.03 0.61
C GLY A 65 -6.01 8.18 -0.38
N LYS A 66 -5.12 9.15 -0.11
CA LYS A 66 -4.97 10.34 -0.94
C LYS A 66 -3.52 10.59 -1.34
N THR A 67 -3.32 11.07 -2.57
CA THR A 67 -2.04 11.63 -3.05
C THR A 67 -1.65 12.88 -2.24
N ILE A 68 -0.47 13.45 -2.50
CA ILE A 68 -0.11 14.75 -1.91
C ILE A 68 -1.06 15.86 -2.40
N ALA A 69 -1.47 15.78 -3.67
CA ALA A 69 -2.39 16.73 -4.28
C ALA A 69 -3.83 16.58 -3.77
N GLY A 70 -4.16 15.46 -3.12
CA GLY A 70 -5.45 15.19 -2.49
C GLY A 70 -6.37 14.30 -3.31
N ASP A 71 -5.92 13.83 -4.48
CA ASP A 71 -6.63 12.89 -5.35
C ASP A 71 -6.73 11.52 -4.70
N GLU A 72 -7.77 10.76 -5.04
CA GLU A 72 -7.97 9.43 -4.49
C GLU A 72 -7.01 8.43 -5.13
N ILE A 73 -6.40 7.58 -4.31
CA ILE A 73 -5.60 6.45 -4.78
C ILE A 73 -5.92 5.20 -3.98
N GLU A 74 -5.78 4.06 -4.63
CA GLU A 74 -5.85 2.76 -3.98
C GLU A 74 -4.54 1.99 -4.10
N LEU A 75 -4.22 1.25 -3.04
CA LEU A 75 -2.99 0.48 -2.95
C LEU A 75 -3.31 -0.94 -2.48
N ILE A 76 -2.58 -1.91 -3.02
CA ILE A 76 -2.57 -3.27 -2.50
C ILE A 76 -1.22 -3.54 -1.86
N ALA A 77 -1.24 -3.88 -0.57
CA ALA A 77 -0.02 -4.16 0.17
C ALA A 77 -0.12 -5.42 1.03
N LYS A 78 1.03 -6.02 1.34
CA LYS A 78 1.14 -7.15 2.27
C LYS A 78 2.36 -7.03 3.16
N PHE A 79 2.41 -7.80 4.25
CA PHE A 79 3.66 -8.00 4.98
C PHE A 79 4.40 -9.21 4.42
N SER A 80 5.70 -9.06 4.17
CA SER A 80 6.57 -10.20 3.88
C SER A 80 6.71 -11.12 5.10
N PRO A 81 7.25 -12.35 4.94
CA PRO A 81 7.60 -13.21 6.07
C PRO A 81 8.57 -12.56 7.07
N THR A 82 9.43 -11.64 6.61
CA THR A 82 10.35 -10.87 7.46
C THR A 82 9.72 -9.61 8.07
N GLY A 83 8.44 -9.35 7.81
CA GLY A 83 7.70 -8.20 8.34
C GLY A 83 8.00 -6.88 7.64
N LYS A 84 8.66 -6.87 6.47
CA LYS A 84 8.71 -5.68 5.59
C LYS A 84 7.37 -5.47 4.92
N LEU A 85 7.01 -4.22 4.69
CA LEU A 85 5.81 -3.89 3.90
C LEU A 85 6.14 -4.03 2.41
N VAL A 86 5.33 -4.76 1.66
CA VAL A 86 5.48 -4.97 0.22
C VAL A 86 4.31 -4.32 -0.49
N ILE A 87 4.59 -3.34 -1.33
CA ILE A 87 3.59 -2.68 -2.19
C ILE A 87 3.50 -3.43 -3.52
N ILE A 88 2.32 -4.02 -3.75
CA ILE A 88 2.07 -4.92 -4.88
C ILE A 88 1.60 -4.14 -6.11
N THR A 89 0.69 -3.19 -5.92
CA THR A 89 0.20 -2.29 -6.97
C THR A 89 -0.36 -1.01 -6.34
N VAL A 90 -0.43 0.05 -7.13
CA VAL A 90 -1.03 1.36 -6.83
C VAL A 90 -1.77 1.79 -8.08
N TYR A 91 -3.00 2.30 -7.93
CA TYR A 91 -3.81 2.79 -9.05
C TYR A 91 -4.82 3.85 -8.59
N GLU A 92 -5.25 4.70 -9.52
CA GLU A 92 -6.43 5.58 -9.37
C GLU A 92 -7.73 4.76 -9.49
N PRO A 93 -8.71 4.94 -8.58
CA PRO A 93 -9.94 4.15 -8.53
C PRO A 93 -10.97 4.43 -9.64
#